data_AF-W7Q1G4-F1
#
_entry.id   AF-W7Q1G4-F1
#
_cell.length_a   1.000
_cell.length_b   1.000
_cell.length_c   1.000
_cell.angle_alpha   90.00
_cell.angle_beta   90.00
_cell.angle_gamma   90.00
#
_symmetry.space_group_name_H-M   'P 1'
#
loop_
_entity.id
_entity.type
_entity.pdbx_description
1 polymer ?
#
loop_
_entity_poly.entity_id
_entity_poly.type
_entity_poly.pdbx_seq_one_letter_code
_entity_poly.pdbx_strand_id
1 'polypeptide(L)' 'MPMINAMAAAGVVSLPGMMTGQILAGTSPALAVKYQILVMFTITLGTGFGTLAAVAAGSRRLFDSRERLRLDRLVVPRE' A
#
# COMPACT_ATOMS: atom_id res chain seq x y z
N MET A 1 -7.52 2.55 9.36
CA MET A 1 -6.66 2.26 8.19
C MET A 1 -7.52 1.67 7.08
N PRO A 2 -7.68 2.35 5.92
CA PRO A 2 -8.67 1.98 4.89
C PRO A 2 -8.52 0.54 4.38
N MET A 3 -7.28 0.11 4.12
CA MET A 3 -6.96 -1.25 3.65
C MET A 3 -7.35 -2.34 4.65
N ILE A 4 -7.10 -2.11 5.94
CA ILE A 4 -7.41 -3.08 6.99
C ILE A 4 -8.92 -3.25 7.16
N ASN A 5 -9.69 -2.14 7.14
CA ASN A 5 -11.15 -2.22 7.20
C ASN A 5 -11.74 -2.90 5.96
N ALA A 6 -11.17 -2.64 4.78
CA ALA A 6 -11.59 -3.31 3.54
C ALA A 6 -11.30 -4.82 3.57
N MET A 7 -10.14 -5.24 4.09
CA MET A 7 -9.82 -6.65 4.29
C MET A 7 -10.74 -7.33 5.31
N ALA A 8 -11.10 -6.66 6.40
CA ALA A 8 -11.98 -7.20 7.42
C ALA A 8 -13.44 -7.35 6.94
N ALA A 9 -13.91 -6.47 6.05
CA ALA A 9 -15.25 -6.53 5.48
C ALA A 9 -15.37 -7.48 4.29
N ALA A 10 -14.26 -7.77 3.60
CA ALA A 10 -14.22 -8.67 2.45
C ALA A 10 -14.63 -10.10 2.86
N GLY A 11 -15.60 -10.67 2.15
CA GLY A 11 -16.13 -12.01 2.41
C GLY A 11 -17.23 -12.10 3.47
N VAL A 12 -17.42 -11.06 4.30
CA VAL A 12 -18.51 -10.99 5.30
C VAL A 12 -19.70 -10.16 4.77
N VAL A 13 -19.43 -9.00 4.17
CA VAL A 13 -20.48 -8.09 3.67
C VAL A 13 -20.61 -8.17 2.14
N SER A 14 -19.52 -8.46 1.45
CA SER A 14 -19.52 -8.62 -0.01
C SER A 14 -18.35 -9.49 -0.46
N LEU A 15 -18.60 -10.28 -1.52
CA LEU A 15 -17.54 -10.95 -2.27
C LEU A 15 -16.83 -9.89 -3.14
N PRO A 16 -15.50 -9.69 -2.98
CA PRO A 16 -14.73 -8.77 -3.79
C PRO A 16 -14.96 -9.00 -5.29
N GLY A 17 -15.06 -7.93 -6.08
CA GLY A 17 -15.42 -8.02 -7.51
C GLY A 17 -14.50 -8.93 -8.34
N MET A 18 -13.21 -8.98 -8.01
CA MET A 18 -12.26 -9.90 -8.64
C MET A 18 -12.58 -11.38 -8.32
N MET A 19 -12.93 -11.68 -7.06
CA MET A 19 -13.28 -13.05 -6.65
C MET A 19 -14.56 -13.51 -7.32
N THR A 20 -15.60 -12.68 -7.35
CA THR A 20 -16.86 -12.99 -8.05
C THR A 20 -16.62 -13.19 -9.54
N GLY A 21 -15.81 -12.34 -10.18
CA GLY A 21 -15.44 -12.49 -11.59
C GLY A 21 -14.72 -13.80 -11.89
N GLN A 22 -13.79 -14.22 -11.04
CA GLN A 22 -13.10 -15.51 -11.18
C GLN A 22 -14.03 -16.71 -10.98
N ILE A 23 -14.94 -16.62 -10.01
CA ILE A 23 -15.94 -17.67 -9.75
C ILE A 23 -16.89 -17.80 -10.96
N LEU A 24 -17.39 -16.68 -11.50
CA LEU A 24 -18.25 -16.68 -12.69
C LEU A 24 -17.51 -17.17 -13.95
N ALA A 25 -16.19 -16.98 -14.02
CA ALA A 25 -15.34 -17.52 -15.08
C ALA A 25 -15.04 -19.03 -14.94
N GLY A 26 -15.63 -19.72 -13.94
CA GLY A 26 -15.47 -21.16 -13.74
C GLY A 26 -14.28 -21.55 -12.85
N THR A 27 -13.61 -20.60 -12.21
CA THR A 27 -12.53 -20.89 -11.25
C THR A 27 -13.12 -21.38 -9.93
N SER A 28 -12.52 -22.41 -9.32
CA SER A 28 -13.00 -22.91 -8.03
C SER A 28 -12.99 -21.77 -6.97
N PRO A 29 -14.08 -21.58 -6.19
CA PRO A 29 -14.17 -20.50 -5.20
C PRO A 29 -13.03 -20.51 -4.18
N ALA A 30 -12.61 -21.72 -3.76
CA ALA A 30 -11.49 -21.87 -2.83
C ALA A 30 -10.17 -21.30 -3.39
N LEU A 31 -9.98 -21.35 -4.71
CA LEU A 31 -8.79 -20.79 -5.35
C LEU A 31 -8.88 -19.27 -5.48
N ALA A 32 -10.06 -18.73 -5.85
CA ALA A 32 -10.30 -17.29 -5.93
C ALA A 32 -10.07 -16.57 -4.59
N VAL A 33 -10.52 -17.16 -3.48
CA VAL A 33 -10.28 -16.65 -2.11
C VAL A 33 -8.78 -16.57 -1.80
N LYS A 34 -8.02 -17.65 -2.08
CA LYS A 34 -6.58 -17.70 -1.80
C LYS A 34 -5.81 -16.62 -2.55
N TYR A 35 -6.13 -16.42 -3.83
CA TYR A 35 -5.52 -15.36 -4.63
C TYR A 35 -5.87 -13.98 -4.09
N GLN A 36 -7.13 -13.74 -3.70
CA GLN A 36 -7.53 -12.45 -3.15
C GLN A 36 -6.77 -12.11 -1.86
N ILE A 37 -6.63 -13.08 -0.95
CA ILE A 37 -5.87 -12.88 0.29
C ILE A 37 -4.41 -12.55 -0.02
N LEU A 38 -3.78 -13.29 -0.95
CA LEU A 38 -2.40 -13.04 -1.38
C LEU A 38 -2.23 -11.62 -1.94
N VAL A 39 -3.14 -11.18 -2.80
CA VAL A 39 -3.11 -9.82 -3.39
C VAL A 39 -3.25 -8.75 -2.32
N MET A 40 -4.21 -8.89 -1.41
CA MET A 40 -4.44 -7.95 -0.31
C MET A 40 -3.22 -7.82 0.61
N PHE A 41 -2.57 -8.95 0.93
CA PHE A 41 -1.30 -8.95 1.66
C PHE A 41 -0.18 -8.24 0.90
N THR A 42 -0.05 -8.54 -0.40
CA THR A 42 1.01 -7.97 -1.25
C THR A 42 0.88 -6.46 -1.37
N ILE A 43 -0.35 -5.95 -1.58
CA ILE A 43 -0.61 -4.51 -1.65
C ILE A 43 -0.30 -3.87 -0.29
N THR A 44 -0.80 -4.44 0.81
CA THR A 44 -0.59 -3.88 2.15
C THR A 44 0.89 -3.81 2.51
N LEU A 45 1.64 -4.88 2.28
CA LEU A 45 3.08 -4.92 2.52
C LEU A 45 3.83 -3.97 1.58
N GLY A 46 3.54 -4.01 0.28
CA GLY A 46 4.18 -3.15 -0.71
C GLY A 46 3.97 -1.67 -0.43
N THR A 47 2.74 -1.27 -0.09
CA THR A 47 2.44 0.10 0.31
C THR A 47 3.12 0.45 1.64
N GLY A 48 3.07 -0.41 2.66
CA GLY A 48 3.72 -0.17 3.95
C GLY A 48 5.22 0.04 3.83
N PHE A 49 5.92 -0.89 3.17
CA PHE A 49 7.35 -0.78 2.90
C PHE A 49 7.69 0.41 1.99
N GLY A 50 6.89 0.66 0.95
CA GLY A 50 7.07 1.79 0.05
C GLY A 50 6.96 3.12 0.76
N THR A 51 5.97 3.31 1.62
CA THR A 51 5.82 4.54 2.43
C THR A 51 6.99 4.70 3.40
N LEU A 52 7.40 3.64 4.10
CA LEU A 52 8.56 3.71 5.00
C LEU A 52 9.85 4.05 4.26
N ALA A 53 10.10 3.42 3.11
CA ALA A 53 11.26 3.69 2.28
C ALA A 53 11.24 5.11 1.72
N ALA A 54 10.10 5.59 1.23
CA ALA A 54 9.93 6.93 0.71
C ALA A 54 10.17 7.99 1.80
N VAL A 55 9.61 7.79 3.00
CA VAL A 55 9.81 8.68 4.15
C VAL A 55 11.27 8.64 4.62
N ALA A 56 11.89 7.47 4.70
CA ALA A 56 13.30 7.35 5.10
C ALA A 56 14.26 7.94 4.05
N ALA A 57 14.00 7.76 2.76
CA ALA A 57 14.78 8.37 1.70
C ALA A 57 14.59 9.89 1.68
N GLY A 58 13.35 10.36 1.84
CA GLY A 58 13.01 11.78 1.97
C GLY A 58 13.70 12.41 3.18
N SER A 59 13.65 11.76 4.34
CA SER A 59 14.28 12.27 5.56
C SER A 59 15.80 12.32 5.42
N ARG A 60 16.44 11.28 4.89
CA ARG A 60 17.89 11.30 4.61
C ARG A 60 18.31 12.35 3.58
N ARG A 61 17.42 12.70 2.65
CA ARG A 61 17.68 13.77 1.66
C ARG A 61 17.48 15.18 2.23
N LEU A 62 16.61 15.36 3.22
CA LEU A 62 16.22 16.68 3.73
C LEU A 62 16.90 17.04 5.06
N PHE A 63 17.29 16.04 5.85
CA PHE A 63 17.89 16.19 7.17
C PHE A 63 19.38 15.79 7.15
N ASP A 64 20.24 16.63 7.71
CA ASP A 64 21.67 16.33 7.89
C ASP A 64 21.90 15.48 9.16
N SER A 65 23.13 15.00 9.42
CA SER A 65 23.51 14.17 10.59
C SER A 65 23.28 14.83 11.97
N ARG A 66 22.71 16.04 12.00
CA ARG A 66 22.33 16.80 13.21
C ARG A 66 20.82 17.05 13.31
N GLU A 67 20.00 16.33 12.53
CA GLU A 67 18.53 16.46 12.50
C GLU A 67 18.01 17.87 12.15
N ARG A 68 18.88 18.76 11.64
CA ARG A 68 18.48 20.08 11.15
C ARG A 68 17.94 19.94 9.75
N LEU A 69 16.72 20.45 9.56
CA LEU A 69 16.07 20.58 8.26
C LEU A 69 16.88 21.57 7.42
N ARG A 70 17.56 21.10 6.36
CA ARG A 70 18.36 21.98 5.50
C ARG A 70 17.45 22.77 4.56
N LEU A 71 17.00 23.93 5.03
CA LEU A 71 16.22 24.90 4.24
C LEU A 71 16.93 25.26 2.92
N ASP A 72 18.27 25.17 2.87
CA ASP A 72 19.08 25.39 1.66
C ASP A 72 18.67 24.53 0.45
N ARG A 73 18.04 23.35 0.65
CA ARG A 73 17.56 22.48 -0.45
C ARG A 73 16.09 22.69 -0.81
N LEU A 74 15.35 23.45 -0.01
CA LEU A 74 13.91 23.73 -0.22
C LEU A 74 13.68 25.10 -0.86
N VAL A 75 14.66 26.00 -0.80
CA VAL A 75 14.58 27.32 -1.44
C VAL A 75 15.01 27.17 -2.90
N VAL A 76 14.05 27.22 -3.81
CA VAL A 76 14.30 27.47 -5.24
C VAL A 76 14.94 28.86 -5.35
N PRO A 77 16.07 29.05 -6.08
CA PRO A 77 16.62 30.37 -6.32
C PRO A 77 15.52 31.24 -6.95
N ARG A 78 15.11 32.29 -6.24
CA ARG A 78 14.32 33.37 -6.83
C ARG A 78 15.29 34.20 -7.65
N GLU A 79 15.32 33.94 -8.95
CA GLU A 79 15.66 34.96 -9.95
C GLU A 79 14.38 35.70 -10.36
#